data_AF-A0A2D2M5F8-F1
#
_entry.id   AF-A0A2D2M5F8-F1
#
_cell.length_a   1.000
_cell.length_b   1.000
_cell.length_c   1.000
_cell.angle_alpha   90.00
_cell.angle_beta   90.00
_cell.angle_gamma   90.00
#
_symmetry.space_group_name_H-M   'P 1'
#
loop_
_entity.id
_entity.type
_entity.pdbx_description
1 polymer ?
#
loop_
_entity_poly.entity_id
_entity_poly.type
_entity_poly.pdbx_seq_one_letter_code
_entity_poly.pdbx_strand_id
1 'polypeptide(L)'
;MMSSEEICIEALRRSDERTMLRRAERMVAISRVIEGVSYCGVDEPIAMMRDAGASYINGCFVTSMISAMSSIEHMLLLELHDRGFTTHNKKNVDSMSKGISCMRDVTTGNEALLDTLDELNKLRNAYVHPQKENFHRRRTNRAKKAGTSVDEISQQDAFCAIEAMYQVFNLTLKNLSCAEWVKFVPT
;
A
#
# COMPACT_ATOMS: atom_id res chain seq x y z
N MET A 1 40.67 -14.77 -19.11
CA MET A 1 39.45 -14.05 -19.55
C MET A 1 38.34 -14.55 -18.65
N MET A 2 37.61 -13.66 -17.96
CA MET A 2 36.52 -14.09 -17.09
C MET A 2 35.39 -14.71 -17.93
N SER A 3 34.72 -15.72 -17.39
CA SER A 3 33.51 -16.28 -17.99
C SER A 3 32.33 -15.30 -17.89
N SER A 4 31.30 -15.47 -18.72
CA SER A 4 30.08 -14.66 -18.64
C SER A 4 29.40 -14.77 -17.27
N GLU A 5 29.47 -15.94 -16.64
CA GLU A 5 28.91 -16.19 -15.30
C GLU A 5 29.66 -15.38 -14.23
N GLU A 6 30.99 -15.40 -14.25
CA GLU A 6 31.83 -14.63 -13.33
C GLU A 6 31.58 -13.11 -13.46
N ILE A 7 31.36 -12.63 -14.69
CA ILE A 7 31.02 -11.23 -14.95
C ILE A 7 29.67 -10.87 -14.30
N CYS A 8 28.66 -11.73 -14.44
CA CYS A 8 27.34 -11.52 -13.83
C CYS A 8 27.41 -11.52 -12.29
N ILE A 9 28.14 -12.45 -11.69
CA ILE A 9 28.32 -12.54 -10.24
C ILE A 9 28.98 -11.26 -9.70
N GLU A 10 30.06 -10.80 -10.35
CA GLU A 10 30.74 -9.57 -9.93
C GLU A 10 29.85 -8.33 -10.10
N ALA A 11 29.03 -8.29 -11.16
CA ALA A 11 28.06 -7.21 -11.35
C ALA A 11 27.00 -7.17 -10.25
N LEU A 12 26.47 -8.34 -9.85
CA LEU A 12 25.53 -8.47 -8.74
C LEU A 12 26.16 -8.02 -7.42
N ARG A 13 27.38 -8.49 -7.12
CA ARG A 13 28.12 -8.12 -5.90
C ARG A 13 28.28 -6.61 -5.79
N ARG A 14 28.70 -5.94 -6.87
CA ARG A 14 28.85 -4.47 -6.91
C ARG A 14 27.51 -3.74 -6.73
N SER A 15 26.43 -4.29 -7.28
CA SER A 15 25.09 -3.74 -7.11
C SER A 15 24.64 -3.83 -5.64
N ASP A 16 24.88 -4.98 -5.00
CA ASP A 16 24.58 -5.20 -3.59
C ASP A 16 25.37 -4.25 -2.70
N GLU A 17 26.69 -4.13 -2.90
CA GLU A 17 27.55 -3.21 -2.13
C GLU A 17 27.05 -1.76 -2.19
N ARG A 18 26.63 -1.30 -3.37
CA ARG A 18 26.13 0.07 -3.58
C ARG A 18 24.78 0.33 -2.91
N THR A 19 23.96 -0.70 -2.72
CA THR A 19 22.58 -0.55 -2.25
C THR A 19 22.37 -1.01 -0.81
N MET A 20 23.31 -1.76 -0.24
CA MET A 20 23.21 -2.38 1.08
C MET A 20 22.82 -1.40 2.18
N LEU A 21 23.50 -0.25 2.28
CA LEU A 21 23.21 0.75 3.31
C LEU A 21 21.76 1.27 3.19
N ARG A 22 21.34 1.64 1.98
CA ARG A 22 19.97 2.12 1.71
C ARG A 22 18.91 1.06 1.98
N ARG A 23 19.20 -0.21 1.66
CA ARG A 23 18.31 -1.35 1.98
C ARG A 23 18.17 -1.51 3.49
N ALA A 24 19.27 -1.44 4.24
CA ALA A 24 19.26 -1.53 5.70
C ALA A 24 18.46 -0.38 6.34
N GLU A 25 18.63 0.86 5.88
CA GLU A 25 17.84 2.01 6.33
C GLU A 25 16.33 1.78 6.12
N ARG A 26 15.95 1.26 4.95
CA ARG A 26 14.55 0.95 4.62
C ARG A 26 14.00 -0.21 5.44
N MET A 27 14.80 -1.23 5.74
CA MET A 27 14.42 -2.31 6.65
C MET A 27 14.12 -1.78 8.05
N VAL A 28 14.98 -0.88 8.57
CA VAL A 28 14.76 -0.22 9.86
C VAL A 28 13.51 0.67 9.84
N ALA A 29 13.23 1.36 8.74
CA ALA A 29 12.02 2.15 8.59
C ALA A 29 10.76 1.25 8.64
N ILE A 30 10.73 0.16 7.87
CA ILE A 30 9.60 -0.76 7.82
C ILE A 30 9.41 -1.53 9.13
N SER A 31 10.49 -1.90 9.84
CA SER A 31 10.37 -2.65 11.09
C SER A 31 9.68 -1.86 12.22
N ARG A 32 9.48 -0.55 12.05
CA ARG A 32 8.68 0.29 12.96
C ARG A 32 7.18 0.16 12.72
N VAL A 33 6.80 -0.29 11.52
CA VAL A 33 5.41 -0.46 11.08
C VAL A 33 5.00 -1.93 11.21
N ILE A 34 5.93 -2.84 10.90
CA ILE A 34 5.76 -4.28 11.08
C ILE A 34 6.06 -4.63 12.53
N GLU A 35 5.03 -4.68 13.37
CA GLU A 35 5.11 -5.44 14.60
C GLU A 35 5.31 -6.91 14.22
N GLY A 36 6.16 -7.66 14.93
CA GLY A 36 6.63 -9.03 14.57
C GLY A 36 5.54 -10.11 14.61
N VAL A 37 4.44 -9.90 13.90
CA VAL A 37 3.22 -10.68 13.91
C VAL A 37 3.28 -11.72 12.80
N SER A 38 2.93 -12.95 13.13
CA SER A 38 2.62 -13.97 12.13
C SER A 38 1.31 -13.57 11.45
N TYR A 39 1.36 -13.25 10.15
CA TYR A 39 0.15 -12.93 9.39
C TYR A 39 -0.74 -14.18 9.26
N CYS A 40 -1.94 -14.12 9.83
CA CYS A 40 -2.98 -15.10 9.61
C CYS A 40 -4.15 -14.40 8.90
N GLY A 41 -4.69 -15.01 7.85
CA GLY A 41 -5.72 -14.41 7.02
C GLY A 41 -5.76 -15.03 5.62
N VAL A 42 -6.49 -14.39 4.71
CA VAL A 42 -6.57 -14.79 3.29
C VAL A 42 -5.18 -14.65 2.65
N ASP A 43 -4.75 -15.65 1.88
CA ASP A 43 -3.37 -15.74 1.38
C ASP A 43 -3.03 -14.61 0.40
N GLU A 44 -3.96 -14.27 -0.50
CA GLU A 44 -3.76 -13.25 -1.53
C GLU A 44 -3.36 -11.87 -0.97
N PRO A 45 -4.13 -11.24 -0.05
CA PRO A 45 -3.72 -9.95 0.52
C PRO A 45 -2.43 -10.06 1.34
N ILE A 46 -2.17 -11.19 2.01
CA ILE A 46 -0.93 -11.41 2.77
C ILE A 46 0.29 -11.49 1.85
N ALA A 47 0.19 -12.21 0.73
CA ALA A 47 1.23 -12.28 -0.28
C ALA A 47 1.56 -10.88 -0.81
N MET A 48 0.53 -10.07 -1.12
CA MET A 48 0.71 -8.68 -1.54
C MET A 48 1.38 -7.80 -0.47
N MET A 49 1.08 -8.01 0.82
CA MET A 49 1.77 -7.30 1.92
C MET A 49 3.26 -7.62 1.95
N ARG A 50 3.62 -8.91 1.79
CA ARG A 50 5.02 -9.36 1.74
C ARG A 50 5.74 -8.75 0.54
N ASP A 51 5.11 -8.78 -0.63
CA ASP A 51 5.66 -8.19 -1.86
C ASP A 51 5.84 -6.68 -1.73
N ALA A 52 4.90 -5.98 -1.09
CA ALA A 52 5.00 -4.55 -0.84
C ALA A 52 6.24 -4.20 0.00
N GLY A 53 6.46 -4.93 1.10
CA GLY A 53 7.62 -4.76 1.96
C GLY A 53 8.94 -5.09 1.27
N ALA A 54 9.01 -6.25 0.59
CA ALA A 54 10.20 -6.66 -0.15
C ALA A 54 10.56 -5.67 -1.27
N SER A 55 9.55 -5.17 -2.00
CA SER A 55 9.74 -4.17 -3.04
C SER A 55 10.27 -2.86 -2.48
N TYR A 56 9.74 -2.40 -1.34
CA TYR A 56 10.22 -1.17 -0.71
C TYR A 56 11.69 -1.26 -0.31
N ILE A 57 12.07 -2.35 0.38
CA ILE A 57 13.45 -2.58 0.82
C ILE A 57 14.40 -2.49 -0.37
N ASN A 58 14.06 -3.14 -1.48
CA ASN A 58 14.87 -3.16 -2.69
C ASN A 58 14.79 -1.88 -3.54
N GLY A 59 14.02 -0.86 -3.14
CA GLY A 59 13.90 0.42 -3.85
C GLY A 59 12.91 0.41 -5.03
N CYS A 60 12.11 -0.64 -5.16
CA CYS A 60 11.04 -0.76 -6.15
C CYS A 60 9.77 -0.06 -5.64
N PHE A 61 9.83 1.26 -5.43
CA PHE A 61 8.81 2.01 -4.70
C PHE A 61 7.42 2.03 -5.36
N VAL A 62 7.37 2.11 -6.70
CA VAL A 62 6.09 2.07 -7.42
C VAL A 62 5.41 0.72 -7.25
N THR A 63 6.17 -0.37 -7.39
CA THR A 63 5.67 -1.73 -7.15
C THR A 63 5.19 -1.88 -5.71
N SER A 64 5.99 -1.40 -4.75
CA SER A 64 5.63 -1.42 -3.33
C SER A 64 4.29 -0.73 -3.05
N MET A 65 4.11 0.49 -3.57
CA MET A 65 2.87 1.24 -3.42
C MET A 65 1.67 0.54 -4.09
N ILE A 66 1.86 -0.02 -5.28
CA ILE A 66 0.79 -0.75 -5.99
C ILE A 66 0.39 -2.00 -5.18
N SER A 67 1.35 -2.83 -4.77
CA SER A 67 1.10 -4.03 -3.98
C SER A 67 0.42 -3.71 -2.65
N ALA A 68 0.86 -2.64 -1.96
CA ALA A 68 0.24 -2.21 -0.71
C ALA A 68 -1.22 -1.79 -0.92
N MET A 69 -1.49 -0.97 -1.94
CA MET A 69 -2.84 -0.51 -2.23
C MET A 69 -3.76 -1.64 -2.72
N SER A 70 -3.23 -2.62 -3.48
CA SER A 70 -3.98 -3.81 -3.88
C SER A 70 -4.34 -4.69 -2.67
N SER A 71 -3.41 -4.87 -1.72
CA SER A 71 -3.69 -5.58 -0.48
C SER A 71 -4.78 -4.88 0.33
N ILE A 72 -4.69 -3.56 0.48
CA ILE A 72 -5.73 -2.75 1.15
C ILE A 72 -7.07 -2.92 0.47
N GLU A 73 -7.12 -2.81 -0.87
CA GLU A 73 -8.35 -2.96 -1.64
C GLU A 73 -8.98 -4.33 -1.42
N HIS A 74 -8.18 -5.41 -1.48
CA HIS A 74 -8.67 -6.77 -1.20
C HIS A 74 -9.24 -6.88 0.22
N MET A 75 -8.49 -6.47 1.24
CA MET A 75 -8.95 -6.56 2.64
C MET A 75 -10.21 -5.74 2.88
N LEU A 76 -10.27 -4.53 2.33
CA LEU A 76 -11.41 -3.63 2.47
C LEU A 76 -12.66 -4.18 1.80
N LEU A 77 -12.54 -4.68 0.57
CA LEU A 77 -13.68 -5.21 -0.18
C LEU A 77 -14.19 -6.52 0.42
N LEU A 78 -13.29 -7.39 0.90
CA LEU A 78 -13.68 -8.60 1.63
C LEU A 78 -14.47 -8.26 2.90
N GLU A 79 -13.97 -7.34 3.73
CA GLU A 79 -14.65 -6.90 4.94
C GLU A 79 -16.04 -6.30 4.64
N LEU A 80 -16.14 -5.47 3.60
CA LEU A 80 -17.43 -4.88 3.19
C LEU A 80 -18.41 -5.94 2.67
N HIS A 81 -17.92 -6.90 1.89
CA HIS A 81 -18.72 -8.02 1.40
C HIS A 81 -19.24 -8.89 2.55
N ASP A 82 -18.39 -9.22 3.53
CA ASP A 82 -18.77 -10.00 4.71
C ASP A 82 -19.83 -9.28 5.57
N ARG A 83 -19.85 -7.94 5.54
CA ARG A 83 -20.88 -7.10 6.16
C ARG A 83 -22.15 -6.94 5.29
N GLY A 84 -22.24 -7.61 4.15
CA GLY A 84 -23.41 -7.60 3.27
C GLY A 84 -23.46 -6.44 2.26
N PHE A 85 -22.41 -5.62 2.18
CA PHE A 85 -22.25 -4.62 1.12
C PHE A 85 -21.73 -5.32 -0.14
N THR A 86 -22.66 -5.95 -0.86
CA THR A 86 -22.36 -6.66 -2.11
C THR A 86 -22.90 -5.93 -3.33
N THR A 87 -22.44 -6.36 -4.49
CA THR A 87 -22.84 -5.90 -5.83
C THR A 87 -24.35 -6.00 -6.12
N HIS A 88 -25.11 -6.71 -5.29
CA HIS A 88 -26.54 -6.91 -5.48
C HIS A 88 -27.42 -5.93 -4.71
N ASN A 89 -26.88 -5.23 -3.69
CA ASN A 89 -27.63 -4.37 -2.77
C ASN A 89 -27.63 -2.87 -3.13
N LYS A 90 -27.50 -2.52 -4.43
CA LYS A 90 -27.42 -1.14 -4.95
C LYS A 90 -26.23 -0.29 -4.47
N LYS A 91 -25.36 -0.83 -3.60
CA LYS A 91 -24.07 -0.25 -3.20
C LYS A 91 -22.93 -1.14 -3.71
N ASN A 92 -22.69 -1.15 -5.02
CA ASN A 92 -21.55 -1.87 -5.60
C ASN A 92 -20.24 -1.32 -5.03
N VAL A 93 -19.57 -2.09 -4.19
CA VAL A 93 -18.20 -1.84 -3.72
C VAL A 93 -17.25 -2.76 -4.47
N ASP A 94 -17.08 -2.47 -5.76
CA ASP A 94 -16.23 -3.24 -6.70
C ASP A 94 -14.84 -2.59 -6.91
N SER A 95 -14.55 -1.52 -6.18
CA SER A 95 -13.35 -0.72 -6.37
C SER A 95 -12.99 0.03 -5.10
N MET A 96 -11.69 0.32 -4.95
CA MET A 96 -11.13 1.03 -3.80
C MET A 96 -11.87 2.34 -3.48
N SER A 97 -12.14 3.19 -4.49
CA SER A 97 -12.84 4.47 -4.28
C SER A 97 -14.25 4.29 -3.71
N LYS A 98 -15.00 3.29 -4.21
CA LYS A 98 -16.34 2.99 -3.71
C LYS A 98 -16.28 2.36 -2.32
N GLY A 99 -15.31 1.49 -2.08
CA GLY A 99 -15.04 0.90 -0.76
C GLY A 99 -14.76 1.98 0.29
N ILE A 100 -13.88 2.94 0.00
CA ILE A 100 -13.58 4.08 0.89
C ILE A 100 -14.85 4.90 1.15
N SER A 101 -15.61 5.25 0.10
CA SER A 101 -16.86 6.01 0.27
C SER A 101 -17.87 5.25 1.13
N CYS A 102 -18.01 3.94 0.92
CA CYS A 102 -18.90 3.11 1.72
C CYS A 102 -18.45 3.06 3.19
N MET A 103 -17.15 2.96 3.45
CA MET A 103 -16.61 2.98 4.80
C MET A 103 -16.88 4.30 5.53
N ARG A 104 -16.77 5.44 4.84
CA ARG A 104 -17.14 6.75 5.41
C ARG A 104 -18.62 6.80 5.84
N ASP A 105 -19.50 6.21 5.03
CA ASP A 105 -20.93 6.20 5.33
C ASP A 105 -21.28 5.35 6.57
N VAL A 106 -20.49 4.31 6.87
CA VAL A 106 -20.85 3.28 7.86
C VAL A 106 -19.95 3.25 9.08
N THR A 107 -18.85 4.02 9.11
CA THR A 107 -17.92 4.02 10.23
C THR A 107 -17.75 5.41 10.82
N THR A 108 -17.76 5.49 12.15
CA THR A 108 -17.41 6.71 12.87
C THR A 108 -16.07 6.45 13.56
N GLY A 109 -15.00 7.14 13.13
CA GLY A 109 -13.72 7.13 13.88
C GLY A 109 -12.42 6.87 13.11
N ASN A 110 -12.42 6.76 11.77
CA ASN A 110 -11.17 6.55 10.99
C ASN A 110 -11.01 7.50 9.79
N GLU A 111 -11.58 8.71 9.84
CA GLU A 111 -11.54 9.67 8.72
C GLU A 111 -10.12 9.98 8.25
N ALA A 112 -9.14 10.14 9.16
CA ALA A 112 -7.76 10.43 8.79
C ALA A 112 -7.12 9.29 7.97
N LEU A 113 -7.42 8.03 8.30
CA LEU A 113 -6.97 6.88 7.51
C LEU A 113 -7.70 6.85 6.16
N LEU A 114 -9.01 7.08 6.12
CA LEU A 114 -9.79 7.11 4.88
C LEU A 114 -9.36 8.24 3.94
N ASP A 115 -8.99 9.41 4.47
CA ASP A 115 -8.38 10.52 3.72
C ASP A 115 -7.02 10.11 3.14
N THR A 116 -6.21 9.42 3.94
CA THR A 116 -4.90 8.89 3.52
C THR A 116 -5.07 7.88 2.39
N LEU A 117 -6.00 6.94 2.52
CA LEU A 117 -6.30 5.94 1.50
C LEU A 117 -6.82 6.55 0.20
N ASP A 118 -7.67 7.57 0.29
CA ASP A 118 -8.17 8.28 -0.89
C ASP A 118 -7.05 9.04 -1.61
N GLU A 119 -6.16 9.71 -0.87
CA GLU A 119 -5.00 10.37 -1.46
C GLU A 119 -4.04 9.37 -2.11
N LEU A 120 -3.70 8.27 -1.43
CA LEU A 120 -2.86 7.20 -1.97
C LEU A 120 -3.48 6.55 -3.21
N ASN A 121 -4.80 6.32 -3.23
CA ASN A 121 -5.51 5.78 -4.39
C ASN A 121 -5.37 6.70 -5.61
N LYS A 122 -5.51 8.02 -5.41
CA LYS A 122 -5.29 9.00 -6.49
C LYS A 122 -3.82 9.05 -6.94
N LEU A 123 -2.85 8.86 -6.04
CA LEU A 123 -1.44 8.76 -6.38
C LEU A 123 -1.15 7.49 -7.20
N ARG A 124 -1.65 6.33 -6.76
CA ARG A 124 -1.61 5.05 -7.49
C ARG A 124 -2.16 5.19 -8.91
N ASN A 125 -3.32 5.85 -9.04
CA ASN A 125 -3.98 6.07 -10.33
C ASN A 125 -3.13 6.87 -11.33
N ALA A 126 -2.17 7.67 -10.86
CA ALA A 126 -1.22 8.36 -11.74
C ALA A 126 -0.17 7.42 -12.36
N TYR A 127 0.01 6.21 -11.81
CA TYR A 127 0.91 5.17 -12.33
C TYR A 127 0.18 4.14 -13.19
N VAL A 128 -1.05 3.76 -12.81
CA VAL A 128 -1.80 2.69 -13.50
C VAL A 128 -2.64 3.19 -14.67
N HIS A 129 -2.92 4.50 -14.75
CA HIS A 129 -3.68 5.08 -15.85
C HIS A 129 -2.88 6.16 -16.58
N PRO A 130 -3.00 6.26 -17.92
CA PRO A 130 -2.41 7.36 -18.67
C PRO A 130 -2.89 8.71 -18.15
N GLN A 131 -1.96 9.59 -17.83
CA GLN A 131 -2.25 10.95 -17.36
C GLN A 131 -1.79 11.98 -18.39
N LYS A 132 -2.40 13.17 -18.40
CA LYS A 132 -1.84 14.33 -19.15
C LYS A 132 -0.51 14.78 -18.54
N GLU A 133 0.36 15.40 -19.33
CA GLU A 133 1.72 15.79 -18.90
C GLU A 133 1.71 16.74 -17.69
N ASN A 134 0.77 17.68 -17.65
CA ASN A 134 0.59 18.66 -16.58
C ASN A 134 -0.24 18.15 -15.40
N PHE A 135 -0.47 16.84 -15.30
CA PHE A 135 -1.22 16.30 -14.18
C PHE A 135 -0.42 16.47 -12.88
N HIS A 136 -0.95 17.27 -11.94
CA HIS A 136 -0.25 17.70 -10.72
C HIS A 136 0.18 16.54 -9.80
N ARG A 137 -0.44 15.36 -9.93
CA ARG A 137 -0.12 14.17 -9.14
C ARG A 137 0.95 13.28 -9.77
N ARG A 138 1.41 13.57 -10.99
CA ARG A 138 2.58 12.88 -11.57
C ARG A 138 3.79 13.08 -10.65
N ARG A 139 4.53 12.00 -10.41
CA ARG A 139 5.71 12.02 -9.51
C ARG A 139 6.74 13.08 -9.89
N THR A 140 6.96 13.31 -11.18
CA THR A 140 7.92 14.32 -11.68
C THR A 140 7.48 15.74 -11.32
N ASN A 141 6.18 16.03 -11.45
CA ASN A 141 5.62 17.33 -11.10
C ASN A 141 5.63 17.56 -9.58
N ARG A 142 5.34 16.52 -8.80
CA ARG A 142 5.42 16.56 -7.33
C ARG A 142 6.86 16.75 -6.83
N ALA A 143 7.82 16.00 -7.38
CA ALA A 143 9.24 16.13 -7.07
C ALA A 143 9.76 17.54 -7.39
N LYS A 144 9.40 18.07 -8.57
CA LYS A 144 9.73 19.45 -8.96
C LYS A 144 9.12 20.48 -7.99
N LYS A 145 7.85 20.33 -7.61
CA LYS A 145 7.17 21.23 -6.68
C LYS A 145 7.79 21.19 -5.28
N ALA A 146 8.21 20.01 -4.82
CA ALA A 146 8.77 19.80 -3.49
C ALA A 146 10.30 20.05 -3.43
N GLY A 147 10.97 20.30 -4.56
CA GLY A 147 12.41 20.56 -4.59
C GLY A 147 13.26 19.34 -4.22
N THR A 148 12.80 18.14 -4.55
CA THR A 148 13.39 16.85 -4.16
C THR A 148 13.47 15.92 -5.38
N SER A 149 14.15 14.77 -5.25
CA SER A 149 14.23 13.78 -6.31
C SER A 149 12.93 12.97 -6.47
N VAL A 150 12.74 12.41 -7.65
CA VAL A 150 11.60 11.52 -7.93
C VAL A 150 11.64 10.26 -7.05
N ASP A 151 12.84 9.77 -6.75
CA ASP A 151 13.04 8.60 -5.90
C ASP A 151 12.64 8.87 -4.46
N GLU A 152 12.99 10.04 -3.90
CA GLU A 152 12.59 10.45 -2.54
C GLU A 152 11.06 10.56 -2.41
N ILE A 153 10.37 11.19 -3.37
CA ILE A 153 8.90 11.24 -3.38
C ILE A 153 8.30 9.83 -3.49
N SER A 154 8.85 9.00 -4.38
CA SER A 154 8.34 7.65 -4.56
C SER A 154 8.54 6.81 -3.30
N GLN A 155 9.69 6.97 -2.63
CA GLN A 155 9.97 6.32 -1.35
C GLN A 155 8.99 6.76 -0.27
N GLN A 156 8.70 8.06 -0.17
CA GLN A 156 7.73 8.57 0.80
C GLN A 156 6.31 8.03 0.54
N ASP A 157 5.85 8.07 -0.71
CA ASP A 157 4.54 7.55 -1.10
C ASP A 157 4.40 6.06 -0.78
N ALA A 158 5.43 5.27 -1.09
CA ALA A 158 5.46 3.84 -0.84
C ALA A 158 5.47 3.53 0.67
N PHE A 159 6.22 4.29 1.46
CA PHE A 159 6.24 4.13 2.91
C PHE A 159 4.86 4.42 3.52
N CYS A 160 4.24 5.54 3.13
CA CYS A 160 2.89 5.88 3.59
C CYS A 160 1.86 4.82 3.18
N ALA A 161 1.98 4.23 1.98
CA ALA A 161 1.12 3.13 1.56
C ALA A 161 1.31 1.87 2.43
N ILE A 162 2.54 1.54 2.80
CA ILE A 162 2.84 0.44 3.73
C ILE A 162 2.25 0.71 5.12
N GLU A 163 2.41 1.92 5.65
CA GLU A 163 1.81 2.31 6.93
C GLU A 163 0.29 2.17 6.91
N ALA A 164 -0.36 2.69 5.86
CA ALA A 164 -1.81 2.56 5.71
C ALA A 164 -2.25 1.10 5.55
N MET A 165 -1.47 0.28 4.84
CA MET A 165 -1.72 -1.16 4.65
C MET A 165 -1.72 -1.90 5.99
N TYR A 166 -0.73 -1.68 6.85
CA TYR A 166 -0.68 -2.30 8.17
C TYR A 166 -1.75 -1.77 9.11
N GLN A 167 -2.11 -0.49 9.03
CA GLN A 167 -3.24 0.05 9.78
C GLN A 167 -4.56 -0.63 9.38
N VAL A 168 -4.82 -0.77 8.07
CA VAL A 168 -6.01 -1.48 7.58
C VAL A 168 -6.01 -2.94 8.01
N PHE A 169 -4.89 -3.65 7.85
CA PHE A 169 -4.76 -5.03 8.30
C PHE A 169 -5.03 -5.20 9.80
N ASN A 170 -4.50 -4.30 10.64
CA ASN A 170 -4.76 -4.35 12.08
C ASN A 170 -6.23 -4.07 12.42
N LEU A 171 -6.91 -3.19 11.66
CA LEU A 171 -8.34 -2.93 11.84
C LEU A 171 -9.20 -4.13 11.42
N THR A 172 -8.83 -4.85 10.36
CA THR A 172 -9.54 -6.07 9.95
C THR A 172 -9.28 -7.23 10.90
N LEU A 173 -8.07 -7.38 11.43
CA LEU A 173 -7.76 -8.39 12.47
C LEU A 173 -8.50 -8.14 13.78
N LYS A 174 -8.53 -6.88 14.25
CA LYS A 174 -9.25 -6.53 15.49
C LYS A 174 -10.75 -6.85 15.39
N ASN A 175 -11.32 -6.93 14.18
CA ASN A 175 -12.72 -7.30 13.97
C ASN A 175 -13.01 -8.80 14.05
N LEU A 176 -11.99 -9.65 14.15
CA LEU A 176 -12.18 -11.05 14.55
C LEU A 176 -12.57 -11.18 16.04
N SER A 177 -12.46 -10.10 16.83
CA SER A 177 -13.02 -10.03 18.18
C SER A 177 -13.57 -8.63 18.50
N CYS A 178 -14.89 -8.51 18.70
CA CYS A 178 -15.65 -7.34 19.19
C CYS A 178 -16.19 -6.35 18.14
N ALA A 179 -17.51 -6.45 17.91
CA ALA A 179 -18.57 -5.56 18.42
C ALA A 179 -18.41 -4.01 18.40
N GLU A 180 -17.27 -3.43 18.04
CA GLU A 180 -16.99 -1.99 18.24
C GLU A 180 -17.20 -1.13 16.98
N TRP A 181 -17.29 -1.74 15.80
CA TRP A 181 -17.64 -1.01 14.57
C TRP A 181 -19.14 -0.91 14.33
N VAL A 182 -19.93 -1.71 15.05
CA VAL A 182 -21.38 -1.83 14.90
C VAL A 182 -22.07 -1.26 16.13
N LYS A 183 -21.84 0.03 16.39
CA LYS A 183 -22.91 0.84 16.96
C LYS A 183 -23.44 1.68 15.81
N PHE A 184 -24.69 1.41 15.44
CA PHE A 184 -25.50 2.11 14.43
C PHE A 184 -25.38 1.62 12.98
N VAL A 185 -25.97 0.45 12.71
CA VAL A 185 -26.75 0.27 11.47
C VAL A 185 -28.22 0.35 11.89
N PRO A 186 -29.00 1.34 11.45
CA PRO A 186 -30.43 1.34 11.72
C PRO A 186 -31.08 0.22 10.90
N THR A 187 -31.75 -0.71 11.59
CA THR A 187 -32.69 -1.68 11.03
C THR A 187 -33.80 -1.00 10.25
#